data_AF-A0A0M4DK56-F1
#
_entry.id   AF-A0A0M4DK56-F1
#
_cell.length_a   1.000
_cell.length_b   1.000
_cell.length_c   1.000
_cell.angle_alpha   90.00
_cell.angle_beta   90.00
_cell.angle_gamma   90.00
#
_symmetry.space_group_name_H-M   'P 1'
#
loop_
_entity.id
_entity.type
_entity.pdbx_description
1 polymer ?
#
loop_
_entity_poly.entity_id
_entity_poly.type
_entity_poly.pdbx_seq_one_letter_code
_entity_poly.pdbx_strand_id
1 'polypeptide(L)' 'MAFNLKTKIWQTGALEWWAMIGKEDVYLGSREFPVPPEDGDAWTVRATGEMFKIIDGEICHVGKQEPVKEIW' A
#
# COMPACT_ATOMS: atom_id res chain seq x y z
N MET A 1 -12.27 -10.59 8.03
CA MET A 1 -10.94 -11.19 8.17
C MET A 1 -10.04 -10.12 8.76
N ALA A 2 -9.55 -10.32 9.98
CA ALA A 2 -8.62 -9.38 10.59
C ALA A 2 -7.23 -9.72 10.05
N PHE A 3 -6.73 -8.90 9.14
CA PHE A 3 -5.34 -8.98 8.71
C PHE A 3 -4.48 -8.62 9.92
N ASN A 4 -3.38 -9.33 10.17
CA ASN A 4 -2.56 -9.17 11.37
C ASN A 4 -1.64 -7.93 11.27
N LEU A 5 -2.18 -6.83 10.73
CA LEU A 5 -1.53 -5.54 10.58
C LEU A 5 -1.87 -4.66 11.78
N LYS A 6 -0.86 -3.97 12.31
CA LYS A 6 -1.05 -2.89 13.29
C LYS A 6 -1.58 -1.62 12.62
N THR A 7 -1.22 -1.40 11.35
CA THR A 7 -1.72 -0.28 10.55
C THR A 7 -3.18 -0.49 10.19
N LYS A 8 -4.01 0.53 10.45
CA LYS A 8 -5.41 0.51 10.00
C LYS A 8 -5.46 0.63 8.50
N ILE A 9 -6.02 -0.37 7.83
CA ILE A 9 -6.31 -0.36 6.39
C ILE A 9 -7.81 -0.43 6.13
N TRP A 10 -8.25 0.18 5.04
CA TRP A 10 -9.62 0.06 4.55
C TRP A 10 -9.64 0.13 3.04
N GLN A 11 -10.72 -0.40 2.46
CA GLN A 11 -10.95 -0.37 1.03
C GLN A 11 -12.07 0.62 0.71
N THR A 12 -11.90 1.43 -0.33
CA THR A 12 -12.95 2.31 -0.86
C THR A 12 -13.84 1.56 -1.86
N GLY A 13 -14.98 2.16 -2.23
CA GLY A 13 -15.89 1.60 -3.24
C GLY A 13 -15.28 1.45 -4.65
N ALA A 14 -14.13 2.06 -4.91
CA ALA A 14 -13.39 1.95 -6.17
C ALA A 14 -12.34 0.82 -6.16
N LEU A 15 -12.40 -0.08 -5.18
CA LEU A 15 -11.40 -1.13 -4.94
C LEU A 15 -10.01 -0.58 -4.60
N GLU A 16 -9.94 0.61 -4.02
CA GLU A 16 -8.68 1.22 -3.62
C GLU A 16 -8.39 0.93 -2.15
N TRP A 17 -7.15 0.62 -1.84
CA TRP A 17 -6.66 0.40 -0.50
C TRP A 17 -6.04 1.67 0.06
N TRP A 18 -6.39 1.95 1.29
CA TRP A 18 -5.90 3.09 2.05
C TRP A 18 -5.42 2.60 3.41
N ALA A 19 -4.38 3.23 3.92
CA ALA A 19 -3.89 3.05 5.28
C ALA A 19 -3.84 4.37 6.03
N MET A 20 -4.06 4.29 7.34
CA MET A 20 -3.74 5.38 8.25
C MET A 20 -2.31 5.17 8.74
N ILE A 21 -1.36 5.90 8.17
CA ILE A 21 0.04 5.89 8.60
C ILE A 21 0.26 7.13 9.47
N GLY A 22 0.43 6.93 10.78
CA GLY A 22 0.49 8.03 11.74
C GLY A 22 -0.85 8.74 11.89
N LYS A 23 -1.00 9.91 11.25
CA LYS A 23 -2.23 10.73 11.24
C LYS A 23 -2.71 11.09 9.85
N GLU A 24 -2.12 10.49 8.82
CA GLU A 24 -2.41 10.80 7.42
C GLU A 24 -3.00 9.58 6.74
N ASP A 25 -3.99 9.84 5.87
CA ASP A 25 -4.57 8.84 4.98
C ASP A 25 -3.65 8.65 3.78
N VAL A 26 -3.03 7.48 3.68
CA VAL A 26 -2.05 7.13 2.65
C VAL A 26 -2.68 6.13 1.68
N TYR A 27 -2.56 6.44 0.40
CA TYR A 27 -3.02 5.59 -0.68
C TYR A 27 -2.06 4.44 -0.94
N LEU A 28 -2.55 3.20 -0.87
CA LEU A 28 -1.75 1.99 -1.00
C LEU A 28 -1.91 1.28 -2.35
N GLY A 29 -2.69 1.83 -3.28
CA GLY A 29 -2.98 1.20 -4.57
C GLY A 29 -4.30 0.44 -4.57
N SER A 30 -4.66 -0.16 -5.71
CA SER A 30 -5.98 -0.80 -5.87
C SER A 30 -5.88 -2.32 -6.03
N ARG A 31 -5.12 -2.78 -7.02
CA ARG A 31 -4.90 -4.21 -7.31
C ARG A 31 -3.51 -4.69 -6.92
N GLU A 32 -2.61 -3.74 -6.70
CA GLU A 32 -1.21 -3.99 -6.37
C GLU A 32 -1.03 -4.30 -4.87
N PHE A 33 -2.03 -3.98 -4.06
CA PHE A 33 -2.00 -4.27 -2.63
C PHE A 33 -2.08 -5.79 -2.39
N PRO A 34 -1.13 -6.39 -1.64
CA PRO A 34 -1.13 -7.82 -1.36
C PRO A 34 -2.30 -8.17 -0.43
N VAL A 35 -3.12 -9.13 -0.87
CA VAL A 35 -4.24 -9.67 -0.07
C VAL A 35 -4.13 -11.20 -0.05
N PRO A 36 -3.82 -11.83 1.09
CA PRO A 36 -3.60 -11.24 2.42
C PRO A 36 -2.25 -10.51 2.53
N PRO A 37 -2.17 -9.38 3.25
CA PRO A 37 -0.90 -8.73 3.55
C PRO A 37 -0.13 -9.51 4.64
N GLU A 38 1.10 -9.91 4.35
CA GLU A 38 2.01 -10.58 5.29
C GLU A 38 3.24 -9.71 5.62
N ASP A 39 3.96 -10.08 6.67
CA ASP A 39 5.18 -9.37 7.04
C ASP A 39 6.28 -9.57 5.99
N GLY A 40 6.92 -8.48 5.57
CA GLY A 40 7.94 -8.49 4.52
C GLY A 40 7.41 -8.26 3.10
N ASP A 41 6.08 -8.28 2.90
CA ASP A 41 5.49 -7.92 1.61
C ASP A 41 5.85 -6.50 1.21
N ALA A 42 6.21 -6.32 -0.06
CA ALA A 42 6.48 -5.02 -0.64
C ALA A 42 5.77 -4.90 -1.99
N TRP A 43 5.17 -3.75 -2.24
CA TRP A 43 4.49 -3.46 -3.50
C TRP A 43 4.70 -2.01 -3.91
N THR A 44 4.54 -1.77 -5.21
CA THR A 44 4.63 -0.44 -5.80
C THR A 44 3.26 -0.04 -6.34
N VAL A 45 2.78 1.11 -5.91
CA VAL A 45 1.56 1.74 -6.39
C VAL A 45 1.80 2.26 -7.79
N ARG A 46 1.08 1.74 -8.80
CA ARG A 46 1.26 2.20 -10.19
C ARG A 46 0.80 3.63 -10.39
N ALA A 47 -0.24 4.06 -9.66
CA ALA A 47 -0.80 5.40 -9.79
C ALA A 47 0.15 6.51 -9.36
N THR A 48 0.87 6.33 -8.24
CA THR A 48 1.77 7.34 -7.67
C THR A 48 3.25 7.03 -7.86
N GLY A 49 3.58 5.77 -8.13
CA GLY A 49 4.96 5.24 -8.12
C GLY A 49 5.50 4.96 -6.71
N GLU A 50 4.67 5.13 -5.67
CA GLU A 50 5.12 4.94 -4.29
C GLU A 50 5.27 3.45 -3.96
N MET A 51 6.33 3.12 -3.23
CA MET A 51 6.66 1.78 -2.81
C MET A 51 6.43 1.67 -1.30
N PHE A 52 5.67 0.67 -0.91
CA PHE A 52 5.34 0.36 0.47
C PHE A 52 5.85 -1.03 0.82
N LYS A 53 6.17 -1.22 2.09
CA LYS A 53 6.58 -2.50 2.65
C LYS A 53 5.95 -2.71 4.02
N ILE A 54 5.54 -3.93 4.32
CA ILE A 54 5.09 -4.31 5.66
C ILE A 54 6.31 -4.73 6.49
N ILE A 55 6.51 -4.08 7.63
CA ILE A 55 7.60 -4.35 8.58
C ILE A 55 7.00 -4.42 9.98
N ASP A 56 7.14 -5.57 10.64
CA ASP A 56 6.54 -5.89 11.95
C ASP A 56 5.02 -5.66 11.99
N GLY A 57 4.33 -5.99 10.88
CA GLY A 57 2.90 -5.75 10.70
C GLY A 57 2.50 -4.27 10.51
N GLU A 58 3.46 -3.37 10.31
CA GLU A 58 3.24 -1.95 10.02
C GLU A 58 3.56 -1.63 8.56
N ILE A 59 2.69 -0.88 7.90
CA ILE A 59 2.94 -0.43 6.53
C ILE A 59 3.87 0.78 6.58
N CYS A 60 5.08 0.60 6.05
CA CYS A 60 6.09 1.64 5.92
C CYS A 60 6.26 2.05 4.46
N HIS A 61 6.29 3.36 4.21
CA HIS A 61 6.72 3.88 2.92
C HIS A 61 8.24 3.71 2.77
N VAL A 62 8.67 2.92 1.80
CA VAL A 62 10.09 2.59 1.58
C VAL A 62 10.75 3.48 0.53
N GLY A 63 9.97 4.17 -0.30
CA GLY A 63 10.48 5.10 -1.29
C GLY A 63 9.51 5.29 -2.43
N LYS A 64 9.92 6.06 -3.43
CA LYS A 64 9.15 6.29 -4.64
C LYS A 64 9.98 5.87 -5.83
N GLN A 65 9.43 5.00 -6.66
CA GLN A 65 9.95 4.74 -7.99
C GLN A 65 9.28 5.74 -8.95
N GLU A 66 10.03 6.29 -9.90
CA GLU A 66 9.40 7.07 -10.96
C GLU A 66 8.35 6.17 -11.63
N PRO A 67 7.07 6.59 -11.70
CA PRO A 67 6.04 5.79 -12.34
C PRO A 67 6.54 5.51 -13.75
N VAL A 68 6.58 4.23 -14.12
CA VAL A 68 6.96 3.83 -15.48
C VAL A 68 5.99 4.56 -16.39
N LYS A 69 6.44 5.65 -17.01
CA LYS A 69 5.68 6.33 -18.05
C LYS A 69 5.53 5.28 -19.14
N GLU A 70 4.35 4.67 -19.22
CA GLU A 70 3.96 3.91 -20.40
C GLU A 70 3.96 4.92 -21.55
N ILE A 71 5.08 4.95 -22.27
CA ILE A 71 5.22 5.70 -23.52
C ILE A 71 4.38 4.92 -24.53
N TRP A 72 3.12 5.32 -24.69
CA TRP A 72 2.28 4.88 -25.81
C TRP A 72 2.68 5.64 -27.08
#